data_AF-A0AB34CMJ4-F1
#
_entry.id   AF-A0AB34CMJ4-F1
#
_cell.length_a   1.000
_cell.length_b   1.000
_cell.length_c   1.000
_cell.angle_alpha   90.00
_cell.angle_beta   90.00
_cell.angle_gamma   90.00
#
_symmetry.space_group_name_H-M   'P 1'
#
loop_
_entity.id
_entity.type
_entity.pdbx_description
1 polymer ?
#
loop_
_entity_poly.entity_id
_entity_poly.type
_entity_poly.pdbx_seq_one_letter_code
_entity_poly.pdbx_strand_id
1 'polypeptide(L)' 'MLLIRIIPLEFHLGTDKPADMDDVHAVVGQAVSSLLKSGKTAGIQEIIAYLKQQEARSVNGQREVYARAVRVVTKLVN' A
#
# COMPACT_ATOMS: atom_id res chain seq x y z
N MET A 1 14.85 21.83 9.39
CA MET A 1 15.01 20.67 8.48
C MET A 1 14.52 19.43 9.23
N LEU A 2 13.28 19.00 8.98
CA LEU A 2 12.65 17.90 9.73
C LEU A 2 12.87 16.59 8.97
N LEU A 3 13.76 15.75 9.48
CA LEU A 3 14.04 14.40 8.98
C LEU A 3 12.84 13.50 9.27
N ILE A 4 11.92 13.38 8.31
CA ILE A 4 10.88 12.36 8.32
C ILE A 4 11.58 11.03 8.06
N ARG A 5 11.73 10.21 9.10
CA ARG A 5 12.30 8.87 8.99
C ARG A 5 11.37 8.02 8.15
N ILE A 6 11.82 7.71 6.94
CA ILE A 6 11.22 6.70 6.08
C ILE A 6 11.64 5.36 6.68
N ILE A 7 10.78 4.76 7.49
CA ILE A 7 10.99 3.37 7.93
C ILE A 7 10.72 2.52 6.68
N PRO A 8 11.71 1.79 6.17
CA PRO A 8 11.50 0.99 4.98
C PRO A 8 10.60 -0.19 5.38
N LEU A 9 9.51 -0.36 4.61
CA LEU A 9 8.38 -1.27 4.87
C LEU A 9 8.74 -2.77 4.78
N GLU A 10 10.03 -3.09 4.75
CA GLU A 10 10.60 -4.34 4.25
C GLU A 10 10.54 -5.49 5.26
N PHE A 11 10.12 -5.24 6.50
CA PHE A 11 10.42 -6.16 7.61
C PHE A 11 9.26 -7.01 8.14
N HIS A 12 8.03 -6.94 7.61
CA HIS A 12 6.89 -7.59 8.29
C HIS A 12 5.88 -8.33 7.41
N LEU A 13 6.30 -9.01 6.34
CA LEU A 13 5.35 -9.64 5.40
C LEU A 13 5.71 -11.05 4.93
N GLY A 14 6.45 -11.81 5.72
CA GLY A 14 6.78 -13.19 5.38
C GLY A 14 5.57 -14.13 5.46
N THR A 15 4.77 -14.24 4.38
CA THR A 15 3.94 -15.42 4.06
C THR A 15 3.36 -15.46 2.62
N ASP A 16 3.57 -14.45 1.75
CA ASP A 16 3.10 -14.53 0.34
C ASP A 16 4.28 -14.83 -0.61
N LYS A 17 4.01 -15.47 -1.75
CA LYS A 17 5.06 -15.85 -2.71
C LYS A 17 5.86 -14.60 -3.09
N PRO A 18 7.19 -14.66 -3.20
CA PRO A 18 8.03 -13.48 -3.40
C PRO A 18 7.69 -12.69 -4.69
N ALA A 19 7.20 -13.36 -5.73
CA ALA A 19 6.73 -12.71 -6.96
C ALA A 19 5.45 -11.89 -6.78
N ASP A 20 4.58 -12.28 -5.83
CA ASP A 20 3.29 -11.61 -5.57
C ASP A 20 3.47 -10.34 -4.72
N MET A 21 4.59 -10.25 -4.00
CA MET A 21 4.93 -9.07 -3.20
C MET A 21 5.44 -7.89 -4.04
N ASP A 22 5.97 -8.13 -5.23
CA ASP A 22 6.39 -7.05 -6.14
C ASP A 22 5.17 -6.23 -6.59
N ASP A 23 4.09 -6.92 -6.97
CA ASP A 23 2.81 -6.29 -7.30
C ASP A 23 2.20 -5.52 -6.11
N VAL A 24 2.27 -6.09 -4.90
CA VAL A 24 1.81 -5.42 -3.67
C VAL A 24 2.65 -4.16 -3.38
N HIS A 25 3.99 -4.24 -3.47
CA HIS A 25 4.86 -3.08 -3.30
C HIS A 25 4.60 -2.01 -4.36
N ALA A 26 4.37 -2.41 -5.62
CA ALA A 26 4.08 -1.50 -6.71
C ALA A 26 2.77 -0.72 -6.45
N VAL A 27 1.68 -1.39 -6.06
CA VAL A 27 0.40 -0.68 -5.80
C VAL A 27 0.45 0.18 -4.54
N VAL A 28 1.20 -0.21 -3.51
CA VAL A 28 1.42 0.63 -2.32
C VAL A 28 2.26 1.85 -2.68
N GLY A 29 3.34 1.68 -3.46
CA GLY A 29 4.16 2.78 -3.96
C GLY A 29 3.36 3.74 -4.84
N GLN A 30 2.47 3.22 -5.70
CA GLN A 30 1.55 4.02 -6.48
C GLN A 30 0.58 4.82 -5.60
N ALA A 31 0.04 4.19 -4.55
CA ALA A 31 -0.86 4.87 -3.61
C ALA A 31 -0.15 6.03 -2.91
N VAL A 32 1.06 5.81 -2.38
CA VAL A 32 1.89 6.84 -1.74
C VAL A 32 2.18 7.97 -2.72
N SER A 33 2.66 7.65 -3.93
CA SER A 33 2.97 8.64 -4.96
C SER A 33 1.74 9.47 -5.35
N SER A 34 0.58 8.84 -5.50
CA SER A 34 -0.68 9.50 -5.87
C SER A 34 -1.19 10.44 -4.78
N LEU A 35 -1.09 10.03 -3.51
CA LEU A 35 -1.46 10.86 -2.36
C LEU A 35 -0.57 12.10 -2.27
N LEU A 36 0.75 11.91 -2.37
CA LEU A 36 1.72 13.01 -2.31
C LEU A 36 1.55 13.99 -3.48
N LYS A 37 1.33 13.49 -4.71
CA LYS A 37 1.04 14.34 -5.88
C LYS A 37 -0.24 15.16 -5.71
N SER A 38 -1.20 14.63 -4.96
CA SER A 38 -2.47 15.31 -4.67
C SER A 38 -2.36 16.27 -3.47
N GLY A 39 -1.16 16.49 -2.93
CA GLY A 39 -0.92 17.33 -1.74
C GLY A 39 -1.44 16.72 -0.43
N LYS A 40 -1.84 15.45 -0.44
CA LYS A 40 -2.29 14.73 0.76
C LYS A 40 -1.11 14.09 1.48
N THR A 41 -1.29 13.85 2.77
CA THR A 41 -0.33 13.05 3.54
C THR A 41 -0.46 11.58 3.16
N ALA A 42 0.68 10.89 2.99
CA ALA A 42 0.71 9.44 2.78
C ALA A 42 0.72 8.69 4.13
N GLY A 43 -0.25 9.01 5.00
CA GLY A 43 -0.43 8.30 6.25
C GLY A 43 -1.00 6.89 6.00
N ILE A 44 -0.79 5.97 6.95
CA ILE A 44 -1.21 4.57 6.80
C ILE A 44 -2.73 4.46 6.53
N GLN A 45 -3.55 5.27 7.19
CA GLN A 45 -5.00 5.31 6.97
C GLN A 45 -5.38 5.84 5.57
N GLU A 46 -4.69 6.87 5.08
CA GLU A 46 -4.92 7.42 3.74
C GLU A 46 -4.52 6.43 2.65
N ILE A 47 -3.44 5.68 2.87
CA ILE A 47 -2.99 4.60 1.98
C ILE A 47 -4.05 3.48 1.95
N ILE A 48 -4.56 3.05 3.11
CA ILE A 48 -5.63 2.03 3.17
C ILE A 48 -6.89 2.51 2.44
N ALA A 49 -7.31 3.76 2.65
CA ALA A 49 -8.48 4.32 1.99
C ALA A 49 -8.32 4.35 0.47
N TYR A 50 -7.14 4.77 -0.01
CA TYR A 50 -6.81 4.76 -1.44
C TYR A 50 -6.85 3.33 -2.02
N LEU A 51 -6.20 2.37 -1.36
CA LEU A 51 -6.15 0.98 -1.83
C LEU A 51 -7.56 0.34 -1.88
N LYS A 52 -8.41 0.59 -0.87
CA LYS A 52 -9.81 0.13 -0.88
C LYS A 52 -10.63 0.74 -2.03
N GLN A 53 -10.40 2.01 -2.34
CA GLN A 53 -11.05 2.66 -3.49
C GLN A 53 -10.63 2.00 -4.81
N GLN A 54 -9.35 1.68 -4.97
CA GLN A 54 -8.86 1.00 -6.18
C GLN A 54 -9.31 -0.45 -6.25
N GLU A 55 -9.38 -1.16 -5.12
CA GLU A 55 -9.97 -2.50 -5.04
C GLU A 55 -11.41 -2.51 -5.57
N ALA A 56 -12.24 -1.57 -5.13
CA ALA A 56 -13.64 -1.46 -5.55
C ALA A 56 -13.82 -1.12 -7.05
N ARG A 57 -12.80 -0.53 -7.67
CA ARG A 57 -12.80 -0.12 -9.10
C ARG A 57 -12.11 -1.13 -10.01
N SER A 58 -11.43 -2.12 -9.45
CA SER A 58 -10.61 -3.08 -10.20
C SER A 58 -11.38 -4.33 -10.55
N VAL A 59 -10.99 -4.95 -11.68
CA VAL A 59 -11.48 -6.26 -12.11
C VAL A 59 -10.57 -7.38 -11.64
N ASN A 60 -11.16 -8.53 -11.29
CA ASN A 60 -10.56 -9.79 -10.79
C ASN A 60 -9.08 -9.71 -10.36
N GLY A 61 -8.13 -9.91 -11.30
CA GLY A 61 -6.71 -10.05 -10.96
C GLY A 61 -6.09 -8.83 -10.29
N GLN A 62 -6.45 -7.61 -10.70
CA GLN A 62 -5.97 -6.40 -10.02
C GLN A 62 -6.66 -6.20 -8.66
N ARG A 63 -7.93 -6.59 -8.56
CA ARG A 63 -8.67 -6.50 -7.29
C ARG A 63 -8.01 -7.33 -6.20
N GLU A 64 -7.52 -8.51 -6.52
CA GLU A 64 -6.81 -9.38 -5.55
C GLU A 64 -5.49 -8.78 -5.07
N VAL A 65 -4.76 -8.09 -5.95
CA VAL A 65 -3.53 -7.36 -5.58
C VAL A 65 -3.86 -6.21 -4.63
N TYR A 66 -4.87 -5.40 -4.93
CA TYR A 66 -5.31 -4.33 -4.02
C TYR A 66 -5.82 -4.86 -2.68
N ALA A 67 -6.61 -5.94 -2.67
CA ALA A 67 -7.09 -6.57 -1.43
C ALA A 67 -5.93 -7.09 -0.57
N ARG A 68 -4.88 -7.65 -1.19
CA ARG A 68 -3.65 -8.05 -0.50
C ARG A 68 -2.91 -6.85 0.08
N ALA A 69 -2.71 -5.80 -0.72
CA ALA A 69 -2.09 -4.56 -0.25
C ALA A 69 -2.86 -3.94 0.94
N VAL A 70 -4.19 -3.95 0.94
CA VAL A 70 -5.01 -3.51 2.08
C VAL A 70 -4.69 -4.34 3.33
N ARG A 71 -4.67 -5.68 3.22
CA ARG A 71 -4.34 -6.57 4.35
C ARG A 71 -2.95 -6.30 4.90
N VAL A 72 -1.96 -6.16 4.02
CA VAL A 72 -0.57 -5.86 4.35
C VAL A 72 -0.47 -4.56 5.15
N VAL A 73 -1.02 -3.47 4.62
CA VAL A 73 -0.90 -2.14 5.23
C VAL A 73 -1.71 -2.06 6.53
N THR A 74 -2.85 -2.77 6.62
CA THR A 74 -3.67 -2.83 7.85
C THR A 74 -2.91 -3.49 9.01
N LYS A 75 -2.06 -4.49 8.74
CA LYS A 75 -1.20 -5.11 9.76
C LYS A 75 -0.14 -4.18 10.35
N LEU A 76 0.06 -2.98 9.79
CA LEU A 76 1.01 -1.99 10.31
C LEU A 76 0.39 -1.04 11.35
N VAL A 77 -0.94 -1.07 11.49
CA VAL A 77 -1.69 -0.21 12.41
C VAL A 77 -2.06 -0.95 13.71
N ASN A 78 -1.91 -2.28 13.73
CA ASN A 78 -2.27 -3.18 14.83
C ASN A 78 -1.11 -4.10 15.19
#